data_AF-A0A819UMW4-F1
#
_entry.id   AF-A0A819UMW4-F1
#
_cell.length_a   1.000
_cell.length_b   1.000
_cell.length_c   1.000
_cell.angle_alpha   90.00
_cell.angle_beta   90.00
_cell.angle_gamma   90.00
#
_symmetry.space_group_name_H-M   'P 1'
#
loop_
_entity.id
_entity.type
_entity.pdbx_description
1 polymer ?
#
loop_
_entity_poly.entity_id
_entity_poly.type
_entity_poly.pdbx_seq_one_letter_code
_entity_poly.pdbx_strand_id
1 'polypeptide(L)'
;MATMNLSNFIETALTTCDSIVIFKQFLSKDQGSYKQEFDLLSQILEEIDYILRTNPNSDFQAYSSFWSSWFSALHQTFDQLADLLTKKIKKNKKSLDKNIHSQIQEYQQQFTALIDNYKIRSQTETVPWYIWVYTSNINEASTDAEVNLVLYGHNGKSDNIKLRSKSDAFEAGQCDEFKVDIVDVGTPFKLRVSYDDKKFFSPWHLDRIEMEDLKTKKQYKFHCGRWLSKLHDDKQVIRELPAEGPGISRPLPVVKYMVNVYTGKKTNAETDANVFINIFGECGDTGERPLEYSLKDGNKFERNKIDSFIIEAVSLKQIRKIRIGHDGSNPGAGWFLDKVVVHPEDQHYESATFGCNRWLAVDEDDGQLVRELTLTTTAQHLDKTTYNIRIKTGDIFQAGTDADVYLKIFGESGDTDKIQLRTANNTSNKFERGRTDHFTFEFDDLGKIEHIIIGHNAKNFEARWFLDWIEIDIPMRGELYRFVCNRWLDKNEGDGKIELDLIPSDIIKKSHAIPYEVTVFTGDKSGARTDADVFIQMYGLNGKTEEIILKNKSALFERKSVDKFKIEAPDIGQIQKIRIGHNSEKFGSAWYLEK
;
A
#
# COMPACT_ATOMS: atom_id res chain seq x y z
N MET A 1 -6.02 11.08 -26.80
CA MET A 1 -5.57 12.48 -26.69
C MET A 1 -4.32 12.48 -25.82
N ALA A 2 -3.15 12.97 -26.17
CA ALA A 2 -2.57 13.45 -27.43
C ALA A 2 -1.10 12.99 -27.41
N THR A 3 -0.63 12.30 -28.44
CA THR A 3 0.80 12.03 -28.61
C THR A 3 1.47 13.34 -28.98
N MET A 4 2.26 13.90 -28.06
CA MET A 4 3.05 15.10 -28.31
C MET A 4 4.08 14.78 -29.40
N ASN A 5 4.09 15.56 -30.49
CA ASN A 5 5.01 15.32 -31.61
C ASN A 5 6.44 15.74 -31.21
N LEU A 6 7.46 14.96 -31.59
CA LEU A 6 8.87 15.12 -31.20
C LEU A 6 9.41 16.57 -31.41
N SER A 7 8.86 17.30 -32.39
CA SER A 7 9.15 18.71 -32.64
C SER A 7 8.78 19.63 -31.47
N ASN A 8 7.56 19.51 -30.93
CA ASN A 8 7.10 20.33 -29.80
C ASN A 8 7.90 20.02 -28.54
N PHE A 9 8.43 18.80 -28.45
CA PHE A 9 9.18 18.31 -27.32
C PHE A 9 10.64 18.81 -27.32
N ILE A 10 11.30 18.84 -28.49
CA ILE A 10 12.60 19.51 -28.65
C ILE A 10 12.44 21.01 -28.40
N GLU A 11 11.33 21.60 -28.82
CA GLU A 11 11.01 22.99 -28.56
C GLU A 11 10.90 23.26 -27.05
N THR A 12 10.16 22.46 -26.27
CA THR A 12 10.10 22.59 -24.80
C THR A 12 11.47 22.45 -24.13
N ALA A 13 12.29 21.48 -24.56
CA ALA A 13 13.64 21.29 -24.02
C ALA A 13 14.57 22.49 -24.34
N LEU A 14 14.40 23.13 -25.50
CA LEU A 14 15.08 24.37 -25.86
C LEU A 14 14.56 25.56 -25.05
N THR A 15 13.25 25.62 -24.76
CA THR A 15 12.65 26.66 -23.90
C THR A 15 13.20 26.59 -22.48
N THR A 16 13.39 25.38 -21.91
CA THR A 16 14.03 25.20 -20.61
C THR A 16 15.51 25.66 -20.65
N CYS A 17 16.22 25.44 -21.77
CA CYS A 17 17.56 26.01 -21.96
C CYS A 17 17.55 27.55 -22.02
N ASP A 18 16.54 28.15 -22.66
CA ASP A 18 16.37 29.62 -22.71
C ASP A 18 16.03 30.20 -21.34
N SER A 19 15.15 29.54 -20.56
CA SER A 19 14.84 29.89 -19.17
C SER A 19 16.10 29.87 -18.28
N ILE A 20 16.99 28.91 -18.50
CA ILE A 20 18.30 28.82 -17.83
C ILE A 20 19.24 29.96 -18.26
N VAL A 21 19.21 30.38 -19.53
CA VAL A 21 19.99 31.53 -20.03
C VAL A 21 19.48 32.85 -19.46
N ILE A 22 18.16 33.04 -19.39
CA ILE A 22 17.51 34.20 -18.76
C ILE A 22 17.88 34.26 -17.28
N PHE A 23 17.90 33.12 -16.59
CA PHE A 23 18.32 33.03 -15.20
C PHE A 23 19.78 33.46 -14.98
N LYS A 24 20.70 33.04 -15.87
CA LYS A 24 22.10 33.50 -15.85
C LYS A 24 22.22 35.02 -16.01
N GLN A 25 21.40 35.64 -16.86
CA GLN A 25 21.37 37.10 -17.03
C GLN A 25 20.79 37.80 -15.79
N PHE A 26 19.79 37.21 -15.15
CA PHE A 26 19.18 37.76 -13.94
C PHE A 26 20.15 37.79 -12.76
N LEU A 27 20.93 36.71 -12.57
CA LEU A 27 21.97 36.63 -11.54
C LEU A 27 23.09 37.67 -11.69
N SER A 28 23.25 38.30 -12.85
CA SER A 28 24.23 39.37 -13.06
C SER A 28 23.81 40.73 -12.48
N LYS A 29 22.54 40.91 -12.09
CA LYS A 29 22.00 42.16 -11.52
C LYS A 29 22.00 42.11 -9.99
N ASP A 30 22.46 43.15 -9.31
CA ASP A 30 22.56 43.17 -7.84
C ASP A 30 21.27 43.74 -7.22
N GLN A 31 20.32 42.87 -6.86
CA GLN A 31 19.10 43.24 -6.15
C GLN A 31 18.97 42.37 -4.89
N GLY A 32 18.83 43.00 -3.73
CA GLY A 32 19.01 42.37 -2.41
C GLY A 32 17.94 41.38 -1.93
N SER A 33 17.15 40.77 -2.83
CA SER A 33 16.12 39.76 -2.50
C SER A 33 16.18 38.60 -3.48
N TYR A 34 16.48 37.39 -2.99
CA TYR A 34 16.69 36.18 -3.80
C TYR A 34 15.42 35.38 -4.14
N LYS A 35 14.24 35.89 -3.77
CA LYS A 35 12.96 35.17 -3.89
C LYS A 35 12.60 34.84 -5.34
N GLN A 36 12.77 35.80 -6.25
CA GLN A 36 12.45 35.62 -7.67
C GLN A 36 13.38 34.57 -8.30
N GLU A 37 14.62 34.49 -7.82
CA GLU A 37 15.56 33.49 -8.29
C GLU A 37 15.18 32.06 -7.86
N PHE A 38 14.65 31.89 -6.64
CA PHE A 38 14.18 30.59 -6.17
C PHE A 38 12.86 30.15 -6.82
N ASP A 39 11.95 31.10 -7.08
CA ASP A 39 10.70 30.82 -7.80
C ASP A 39 11.01 30.31 -9.22
N LEU A 40 12.01 30.89 -9.90
CA LEU A 40 12.41 30.47 -11.24
C LEU A 40 13.16 29.11 -11.25
N LEU A 41 13.97 28.81 -10.23
CA LEU A 41 14.58 27.48 -10.07
C LEU A 41 13.51 26.39 -9.86
N SER A 42 12.48 26.68 -9.08
CA SER A 42 11.36 25.77 -8.86
C SER A 42 10.59 25.49 -10.15
N GLN A 43 10.31 26.53 -10.95
CA GLN A 43 9.68 26.37 -12.27
C GLN A 43 10.52 25.51 -13.22
N ILE A 44 11.85 25.69 -13.25
CA ILE A 44 12.74 24.87 -14.08
C ILE A 44 12.69 23.40 -13.63
N LEU A 45 12.66 23.12 -12.34
CA LEU A 45 12.54 21.75 -11.82
C LEU A 45 11.19 21.11 -12.18
N GLU A 46 10.10 21.89 -12.12
CA GLU A 46 8.77 21.44 -12.56
C GLU A 46 8.73 21.11 -14.05
N GLU A 47 9.35 21.95 -14.90
CA GLU A 47 9.45 21.67 -16.34
C GLU A 47 10.26 20.39 -16.62
N ILE A 48 11.36 20.17 -15.91
CA ILE A 48 12.20 18.98 -16.08
C ILE A 48 11.45 17.72 -15.62
N ASP A 49 10.78 17.76 -14.46
CA ASP A 49 9.96 16.66 -13.95
C ASP A 49 8.81 16.33 -14.94
N TYR A 50 8.19 17.35 -15.54
CA TYR A 50 7.18 17.19 -16.58
C TYR A 50 7.75 16.48 -17.84
N ILE A 51 8.91 16.93 -18.33
CA ILE A 51 9.58 16.32 -19.49
C ILE A 51 9.92 14.84 -19.20
N LEU A 52 10.40 14.51 -18.00
CA LEU A 52 10.77 13.16 -17.61
C LEU A 52 9.57 12.22 -17.42
N ARG A 53 8.43 12.72 -16.96
CA ARG A 53 7.23 11.91 -16.67
C ARG A 53 6.37 11.59 -17.89
N THR A 54 6.40 12.45 -18.91
CA THR A 54 5.48 12.36 -20.06
C THR A 54 5.97 11.45 -21.18
N ASN A 55 7.18 10.89 -21.07
CA ASN A 55 7.79 10.10 -22.15
C ASN A 55 8.30 8.73 -21.68
N PRO A 56 7.54 7.63 -21.89
CA PRO A 56 7.97 6.28 -21.52
C PRO A 56 8.91 5.69 -22.59
N ASN A 57 10.12 5.30 -22.17
CA ASN A 57 11.11 4.35 -22.73
C ASN A 57 11.29 4.10 -24.26
N SER A 58 10.31 4.25 -25.16
CA SER A 58 10.41 3.84 -26.57
C SER A 58 11.17 4.83 -27.47
N ASP A 59 11.03 6.15 -27.26
CA ASP A 59 11.68 7.17 -28.11
C ASP A 59 13.11 7.53 -27.65
N PHE A 60 13.48 7.17 -26.42
CA PHE A 60 14.76 7.55 -25.81
C PHE A 60 15.94 6.68 -26.26
N GLN A 61 15.71 5.40 -26.55
CA GLN A 61 16.77 4.50 -27.05
C GLN A 61 17.34 4.96 -28.40
N ALA A 62 16.51 5.57 -29.25
CA ALA A 62 16.93 6.09 -30.55
C ALA A 62 17.85 7.33 -30.45
N TYR A 63 17.86 8.03 -29.31
CA TYR A 63 18.58 9.30 -29.10
C TYR A 63 19.34 9.37 -27.76
N SER A 64 19.77 8.23 -27.23
CA SER A 64 20.42 8.12 -25.91
C SER A 64 21.64 9.04 -25.73
N SER A 65 22.38 9.30 -26.82
CA SER A 65 23.54 10.22 -26.84
C SER A 65 23.15 11.69 -26.69
N PHE A 66 22.05 12.12 -27.34
CA PHE A 66 21.51 13.48 -27.19
C PHE A 66 21.09 13.73 -25.74
N TRP A 67 20.40 12.76 -25.14
CA TRP A 67 19.91 12.85 -23.77
C TRP A 67 20.98 12.82 -22.71
N SER A 68 21.95 11.93 -22.85
CA SER A 68 23.14 11.93 -21.98
C SER A 68 23.86 13.27 -22.03
N SER A 69 24.00 13.86 -23.23
CA SER A 69 24.58 15.19 -23.41
C SER A 69 23.71 16.30 -22.81
N TRP A 70 22.38 16.21 -22.93
CA TRP A 70 21.44 17.20 -22.40
C TRP A 70 21.43 17.18 -20.87
N PHE A 71 21.31 16.01 -20.23
CA PHE A 71 21.39 15.89 -18.77
C PHE A 71 22.76 16.34 -18.24
N SER A 72 23.85 16.01 -18.93
CA SER A 72 25.19 16.47 -18.53
C SER A 72 25.31 18.00 -18.61
N ALA A 73 24.81 18.62 -19.68
CA ALA A 73 24.81 20.08 -19.84
C ALA A 73 23.92 20.78 -18.80
N LEU A 74 22.78 20.18 -18.45
CA LEU A 74 21.83 20.72 -17.50
C LEU A 74 22.38 20.62 -16.07
N HIS A 75 22.96 19.48 -15.69
CA HIS A 75 23.66 19.30 -14.41
C HIS A 75 24.84 20.27 -14.26
N GLN A 76 25.69 20.39 -15.30
CA GLN A 76 26.80 21.34 -15.30
C GLN A 76 26.33 22.79 -15.17
N THR A 77 25.19 23.13 -15.77
CA THR A 77 24.63 24.47 -15.67
C THR A 77 24.06 24.76 -14.29
N PHE A 78 23.36 23.81 -13.68
CA PHE A 78 22.88 23.92 -12.30
C PHE A 78 24.04 24.07 -11.30
N ASP A 79 25.12 23.31 -11.47
CA ASP A 79 26.31 23.45 -10.63
C ASP A 79 26.95 24.83 -10.78
N GLN A 80 27.10 25.33 -12.01
CA GLN A 80 27.61 26.69 -12.25
C GLN A 80 26.74 27.78 -11.61
N LEU A 81 25.41 27.60 -11.63
CA LEU A 81 24.45 28.52 -11.03
C LEU A 81 24.54 28.52 -9.50
N ALA A 82 24.59 27.34 -8.88
CA ALA A 82 24.80 27.19 -7.45
C ALA A 82 26.13 27.83 -7.01
N ASP A 83 27.18 27.69 -7.81
CA ASP A 83 28.51 28.24 -7.54
C ASP A 83 28.54 29.79 -7.66
N LEU A 84 27.85 30.35 -8.67
CA LEU A 84 27.68 31.79 -8.85
C LEU A 84 26.86 32.43 -7.72
N LEU A 85 25.74 31.80 -7.33
CA LEU A 85 24.92 32.22 -6.19
C LEU A 85 25.74 32.22 -4.90
N THR A 86 26.49 31.14 -4.65
CA THR A 86 27.36 31.01 -3.47
C THR A 86 28.45 32.09 -3.43
N LYS A 87 29.07 32.41 -4.57
CA LYS A 87 30.09 33.49 -4.67
C LYS A 87 29.48 34.87 -4.45
N LYS A 88 28.28 35.14 -4.99
CA LYS A 88 27.59 36.44 -4.83
C LYS A 88 27.15 36.68 -3.38
N ILE A 89 26.69 35.63 -2.70
CA ILE A 89 26.33 35.67 -1.27
C ILE A 89 27.56 35.97 -0.39
N LYS A 90 28.72 35.34 -0.67
CA LYS A 90 29.97 35.61 0.07
C LYS A 90 30.48 37.06 -0.06
N LYS A 91 30.19 37.74 -1.18
CA LYS A 91 30.67 39.11 -1.46
C LYS A 91 29.90 40.20 -0.70
N ASN A 92 28.63 39.96 -0.35
CA ASN A 92 27.73 40.98 0.25
C ASN A 92 27.80 41.12 1.79
N LYS A 93 28.68 40.36 2.48
CA LYS A 93 29.10 40.54 3.90
C LYS A 93 28.02 40.91 4.93
N LYS A 94 26.74 40.60 4.70
CA LYS A 94 25.69 40.61 5.74
C LYS A 94 25.55 39.20 6.30
N SER A 95 25.47 39.08 7.63
CA SER A 95 25.18 37.82 8.29
C SER A 95 23.75 37.39 7.97
N LEU A 96 23.59 36.56 6.94
CA LEU A 96 22.34 35.92 6.53
C LEU A 96 22.76 34.82 5.53
N ASP A 97 22.29 33.57 5.53
CA ASP A 97 21.41 32.81 6.39
C ASP A 97 21.80 31.34 6.10
N LYS A 98 22.01 30.48 7.11
CA LYS A 98 22.23 29.03 6.83
C LYS A 98 21.09 28.42 5.99
N ASN A 99 19.91 29.03 6.08
CA ASN A 99 18.68 28.64 5.40
C ASN A 99 18.81 28.67 3.87
N ILE A 100 19.41 29.72 3.28
CA ILE A 100 19.53 29.87 1.82
C ILE A 100 20.52 28.85 1.23
N HIS A 101 21.64 28.59 1.92
CA HIS A 101 22.60 27.59 1.45
C HIS A 101 22.03 26.17 1.57
N SER A 102 21.28 25.89 2.65
CA SER A 102 20.55 24.63 2.83
C SER A 102 19.52 24.43 1.72
N GLN A 103 18.77 25.48 1.37
CA GLN A 103 17.75 25.43 0.32
C GLN A 103 18.36 25.18 -1.07
N ILE A 104 19.54 25.74 -1.38
CA ILE A 104 20.26 25.43 -2.62
C ILE A 104 20.72 23.96 -2.64
N GLN A 105 21.23 23.44 -1.52
CA GLN A 105 21.63 22.02 -1.41
C GLN A 105 20.43 21.08 -1.53
N GLU A 106 19.28 21.47 -0.99
CA GLU A 106 18.02 20.74 -1.10
C GLU A 106 17.57 20.63 -2.57
N TYR A 107 17.58 21.73 -3.33
CA TYR A 107 17.27 21.69 -4.75
C TYR A 107 18.27 20.84 -5.56
N GLN A 108 19.55 20.83 -5.21
CA GLN A 108 20.54 19.94 -5.83
C GLN A 108 20.23 18.47 -5.55
N GLN A 109 19.87 18.12 -4.31
CA GLN A 109 19.49 16.76 -3.95
C GLN A 109 18.21 16.30 -4.64
N GLN A 110 17.19 17.16 -4.71
CA GLN A 110 15.95 16.88 -5.44
C GLN A 110 16.21 16.61 -6.93
N PHE A 111 17.08 17.40 -7.57
CA PHE A 111 17.45 17.22 -8.96
C PHE A 111 18.22 15.91 -9.21
N THR A 112 19.20 15.58 -8.36
CA THR A 112 19.94 14.31 -8.47
C THR A 112 19.03 13.10 -8.26
N ALA A 113 18.16 13.15 -7.25
CA ALA A 113 17.20 12.08 -6.97
C ALA A 113 16.20 11.86 -8.11
N LEU A 114 15.75 12.94 -8.75
CA LEU A 114 14.87 12.87 -9.92
C LEU A 114 15.53 12.12 -11.08
N ILE A 115 16.81 12.41 -11.35
CA ILE A 115 17.60 11.74 -12.38
C ILE A 115 17.83 10.25 -12.03
N ASP A 116 18.17 9.94 -10.78
CA ASP A 116 18.46 8.57 -10.39
C ASP A 116 17.21 7.69 -10.33
N ASN A 117 16.06 8.22 -9.91
CA ASN A 117 14.77 7.52 -9.96
C ASN A 117 14.38 7.22 -11.43
N TYR A 118 14.61 8.17 -12.34
CA TYR A 118 14.42 7.91 -13.78
C TYR A 118 15.35 6.80 -14.29
N LYS A 119 16.64 6.80 -13.90
CA LYS A 119 17.57 5.73 -14.27
C LYS A 119 17.09 4.36 -13.77
N ILE A 120 16.56 4.26 -12.55
CA ILE A 120 16.01 3.00 -11.99
C ILE A 120 14.76 2.57 -12.76
N ARG A 121 13.83 3.48 -13.07
CA ARG A 121 12.61 3.19 -13.85
C ARG A 121 12.91 2.78 -15.30
N SER A 122 14.00 3.28 -15.87
CA SER A 122 14.48 2.86 -17.20
C SER A 122 15.11 1.46 -17.21
N GLN A 123 15.31 0.83 -16.04
CA GLN A 123 16.06 -0.43 -15.89
C GLN A 123 15.20 -1.67 -15.56
N THR A 124 13.89 -1.58 -15.29
CA THR A 124 13.05 -2.79 -15.19
C THR A 124 12.82 -3.37 -16.58
N GLU A 125 13.61 -4.39 -16.91
CA GLU A 125 13.55 -5.05 -18.21
C GLU A 125 12.21 -5.77 -18.37
N THR A 126 11.36 -5.25 -19.26
CA THR A 126 10.16 -5.97 -19.70
C THR A 126 10.50 -6.86 -20.87
N VAL A 127 9.84 -8.02 -20.92
CA VAL A 127 9.96 -9.00 -21.98
C VAL A 127 8.63 -8.98 -22.76
N PRO A 128 8.66 -8.89 -24.10
CA PRO A 128 7.45 -9.02 -24.90
C PRO A 128 6.99 -10.48 -24.94
N TRP A 129 5.68 -10.70 -24.79
CA TRP A 129 5.05 -12.02 -24.84
C TRP A 129 3.90 -12.05 -25.84
N TYR A 130 3.72 -13.19 -26.50
CA TYR A 130 2.44 -13.55 -27.10
C TYR A 130 1.61 -14.41 -26.14
N ILE A 131 0.30 -14.19 -26.13
CA ILE A 131 -0.67 -14.94 -25.34
C ILE A 131 -1.79 -15.39 -26.28
N TRP A 132 -2.04 -16.69 -26.34
CA TRP A 132 -3.17 -17.29 -27.03
C TRP A 132 -4.16 -17.85 -26.01
N VAL A 133 -5.38 -17.34 -26.03
CA VAL A 133 -6.46 -17.75 -25.12
C VAL A 133 -7.45 -18.58 -25.89
N TYR A 134 -7.65 -19.84 -25.49
CA TYR A 134 -8.58 -20.77 -26.13
C TYR A 134 -9.86 -20.88 -25.31
N THR A 135 -10.95 -20.30 -25.79
CA THR A 135 -12.28 -20.53 -25.20
C THR A 135 -12.82 -21.86 -25.68
N SER A 136 -13.42 -22.64 -24.78
CA SER A 136 -13.96 -23.95 -25.12
C SER A 136 -15.12 -23.87 -26.10
N ASN A 137 -15.25 -24.86 -26.98
CA ASN A 137 -16.37 -24.98 -27.90
C ASN A 137 -17.55 -25.73 -27.25
N ILE A 138 -18.03 -25.22 -26.11
CA ILE A 138 -19.21 -25.76 -25.42
C ILE A 138 -20.28 -24.67 -25.32
N ASN A 139 -21.54 -25.07 -25.10
CA ASN A 139 -22.64 -24.11 -25.00
C ASN A 139 -22.38 -23.12 -23.85
N GLU A 140 -22.68 -21.83 -24.06
CA GLU A 140 -22.52 -20.74 -23.09
C GLU A 140 -21.07 -20.51 -22.62
N ALA A 141 -20.07 -20.98 -23.37
CA ALA A 141 -18.66 -20.79 -23.00
C ALA A 141 -18.15 -19.36 -23.23
N SER A 142 -18.86 -18.51 -23.99
CA SER A 142 -18.43 -17.15 -24.35
C SER A 142 -18.53 -16.15 -23.21
N THR A 143 -17.64 -15.16 -23.16
CA THR A 143 -17.72 -14.05 -22.20
C THR A 143 -17.41 -12.70 -22.84
N ASP A 144 -18.09 -11.65 -22.38
CA ASP A 144 -17.80 -10.25 -22.71
C ASP A 144 -17.07 -9.52 -21.55
N ALA A 145 -16.69 -10.26 -20.51
CA ALA A 145 -16.06 -9.72 -19.33
C ALA A 145 -14.60 -9.33 -19.57
N GLU A 146 -14.09 -8.40 -18.76
CA GLU A 146 -12.67 -8.05 -18.79
C GLU A 146 -11.84 -9.18 -18.16
N VAL A 147 -11.05 -9.89 -18.98
CA VAL A 147 -10.15 -10.96 -18.51
C VAL A 147 -8.83 -10.38 -18.02
N ASN A 148 -8.41 -10.83 -16.85
CA ASN A 148 -7.19 -10.41 -16.16
C ASN A 148 -6.29 -11.62 -15.91
N LEU A 149 -5.02 -11.48 -16.25
CA LEU A 149 -3.98 -12.48 -16.02
C LEU A 149 -2.92 -11.98 -15.04
N VAL A 150 -2.34 -12.90 -14.26
CA VAL A 150 -1.13 -12.66 -13.47
C VAL A 150 -0.18 -13.84 -13.66
N LEU A 151 1.00 -13.57 -14.22
CA LEU A 151 2.03 -14.59 -14.46
C LEU A 151 3.00 -14.63 -13.28
N TYR A 152 3.27 -15.83 -12.77
CA TYR A 152 4.21 -16.08 -11.67
C TYR A 152 5.38 -16.92 -12.16
N GLY A 153 6.59 -16.51 -11.80
CA GLY A 153 7.82 -17.23 -12.07
C GLY A 153 8.85 -17.05 -10.96
N HIS A 154 10.03 -17.65 -11.13
CA HIS A 154 11.04 -17.68 -10.07
C HIS A 154 11.64 -16.31 -9.69
N ASN A 155 11.48 -15.27 -10.51
CA ASN A 155 11.92 -13.91 -10.20
C ASN A 155 10.80 -13.03 -9.62
N GLY A 156 9.58 -13.56 -9.45
CA GLY A 156 8.44 -12.82 -8.91
C GLY A 156 7.17 -13.04 -9.70
N LYS A 157 6.33 -12.01 -9.79
CA LYS A 157 5.07 -12.03 -10.52
C LYS A 157 4.86 -10.73 -11.28
N SER A 158 4.04 -10.78 -12.31
CA SER A 158 3.57 -9.58 -13.00
C SER A 158 2.52 -8.83 -12.17
N ASP A 159 2.23 -7.59 -12.57
CA ASP A 159 0.96 -6.94 -12.23
C ASP A 159 -0.20 -7.59 -13.00
N ASN A 160 -1.43 -7.10 -12.77
CA ASN A 160 -2.61 -7.52 -13.52
C ASN A 160 -2.48 -7.14 -15.01
N ILE A 161 -2.31 -8.15 -15.85
CA ILE A 161 -2.30 -8.03 -17.31
C ILE A 161 -3.76 -8.05 -17.79
N LYS A 162 -4.26 -6.88 -18.15
CA LYS A 162 -5.60 -6.71 -18.72
C LYS A 162 -5.59 -7.09 -20.19
N LEU A 163 -6.28 -8.17 -20.53
CA LEU A 163 -6.49 -8.56 -21.93
C LEU A 163 -7.66 -7.74 -22.49
N ARG A 164 -7.37 -6.51 -22.92
CA ARG A 164 -8.37 -5.67 -23.59
C ARG A 164 -8.54 -6.12 -25.04
N SER A 165 -9.77 -6.43 -25.42
CA SER A 165 -10.10 -6.69 -26.82
C SER A 165 -11.28 -5.86 -27.31
N LYS A 166 -11.46 -5.89 -28.64
CA LYS A 166 -12.64 -5.38 -29.36
C LYS A 166 -13.87 -6.23 -29.02
N SER A 167 -15.04 -5.83 -29.53
CA SER A 167 -16.37 -6.25 -29.09
C SER A 167 -16.74 -7.75 -29.22
N ASP A 168 -15.81 -8.65 -29.52
CA ASP A 168 -16.02 -10.04 -29.92
C ASP A 168 -14.95 -11.04 -29.44
N ALA A 169 -14.16 -10.72 -28.41
CA ALA A 169 -13.17 -11.65 -27.87
C ALA A 169 -13.76 -12.70 -26.93
N PHE A 170 -13.07 -13.83 -26.80
CA PHE A 170 -13.38 -14.93 -25.90
C PHE A 170 -14.68 -15.67 -26.22
N GLU A 171 -15.06 -15.71 -27.49
CA GLU A 171 -16.24 -16.46 -27.96
C GLU A 171 -16.01 -17.98 -27.99
N ALA A 172 -17.08 -18.75 -27.82
CA ALA A 172 -17.04 -20.21 -27.80
C ALA A 172 -16.31 -20.79 -29.02
N GLY A 173 -15.28 -21.60 -28.77
CA GLY A 173 -14.45 -22.23 -29.79
C GLY A 173 -13.42 -21.33 -30.47
N GLN A 174 -13.28 -20.07 -30.06
CA GLN A 174 -12.27 -19.15 -30.59
C GLN A 174 -10.91 -19.25 -29.89
N CYS A 175 -9.90 -18.77 -30.60
CA CYS A 175 -8.56 -18.53 -30.09
C CYS A 175 -8.24 -17.04 -30.29
N ASP A 176 -8.05 -16.33 -29.19
CA ASP A 176 -7.73 -14.91 -29.18
C ASP A 176 -6.23 -14.71 -28.94
N GLU A 177 -5.59 -13.85 -29.74
CA GLU A 177 -4.16 -13.53 -29.63
C GLU A 177 -3.93 -12.14 -29.06
N PHE A 178 -3.03 -12.05 -28.09
CA PHE A 178 -2.62 -10.79 -27.46
C PHE A 178 -1.10 -10.69 -27.44
N LYS A 179 -0.59 -9.48 -27.66
CA LYS A 179 0.82 -9.13 -27.45
C LYS A 179 0.94 -8.17 -26.29
N VAL A 180 1.71 -8.54 -25.27
CA VAL A 180 1.85 -7.77 -24.03
C VAL A 180 3.32 -7.72 -23.59
N ASP A 181 3.72 -6.63 -22.93
CA ASP A 181 5.02 -6.54 -22.28
C ASP A 181 4.85 -6.89 -20.80
N ILE A 182 5.60 -7.87 -20.32
CA ILE A 182 5.55 -8.39 -18.95
C ILE A 182 6.93 -8.21 -18.33
N VAL A 183 7.01 -7.79 -17.06
CA VAL A 183 8.27 -7.83 -16.30
C VAL A 183 8.91 -9.21 -16.37
N ASP A 184 10.24 -9.31 -16.40
CA ASP A 184 10.92 -10.61 -16.37
C ASP A 184 10.64 -11.36 -15.06
N VAL A 185 9.70 -12.32 -15.12
CA VAL A 185 9.34 -13.21 -14.00
C VAL A 185 10.23 -14.45 -13.94
N GLY A 186 11.22 -14.61 -14.82
CA GLY A 186 12.03 -15.83 -14.93
C GLY A 186 11.21 -17.01 -15.47
N THR A 187 11.58 -18.25 -15.11
CA THR A 187 10.82 -19.45 -15.52
C THR A 187 9.43 -19.44 -14.88
N PRO A 188 8.34 -19.39 -15.67
CA PRO A 188 6.99 -19.43 -15.14
C PRO A 188 6.67 -20.76 -14.45
N PHE A 189 5.85 -20.73 -13.41
CA PHE A 189 5.33 -21.93 -12.77
C PHE A 189 3.82 -21.89 -12.52
N LYS A 190 3.20 -20.70 -12.62
CA LYS A 190 1.78 -20.49 -12.34
C LYS A 190 1.23 -19.31 -13.14
N LEU A 191 0.01 -19.45 -13.64
CA LEU A 191 -0.79 -18.38 -14.22
C LEU A 191 -2.10 -18.27 -13.46
N ARG A 192 -2.43 -17.09 -12.95
CA ARG A 192 -3.78 -16.81 -12.45
C ARG A 192 -4.60 -16.16 -13.54
N VAL A 193 -5.82 -16.66 -13.71
CA VAL A 193 -6.83 -16.13 -14.63
C VAL A 193 -8.05 -15.71 -13.82
N SER A 194 -8.59 -14.54 -14.11
CA SER A 194 -9.81 -14.01 -13.48
C SER A 194 -10.58 -13.12 -14.46
N TYR A 195 -11.86 -12.87 -14.20
CA TYR A 195 -12.65 -11.87 -14.93
C TYR A 195 -13.36 -10.90 -13.98
N ASP A 196 -13.61 -9.67 -14.45
CA ASP A 196 -14.38 -8.66 -13.70
C ASP A 196 -15.89 -8.82 -13.97
N ASP A 197 -16.66 -9.20 -12.96
CA ASP A 197 -18.11 -9.51 -13.03
C ASP A 197 -19.01 -8.26 -13.00
N LYS A 198 -18.46 -7.06 -13.28
CA LYS A 198 -19.24 -5.81 -13.31
C LYS A 198 -20.32 -5.77 -14.38
N LYS A 199 -20.32 -6.71 -15.33
CA LYS A 199 -21.36 -6.90 -16.32
C LYS A 199 -21.99 -8.28 -16.14
N PHE A 200 -23.26 -8.29 -15.74
CA PHE A 200 -24.21 -9.41 -15.83
C PHE A 200 -23.60 -10.81 -16.00
N PHE A 201 -23.20 -11.47 -14.90
CA PHE A 201 -23.00 -12.92 -14.78
C PHE A 201 -22.52 -13.64 -16.05
N SER A 202 -21.45 -13.16 -16.69
CA SER A 202 -20.99 -13.74 -17.96
C SER A 202 -20.20 -15.03 -17.67
N PRO A 203 -20.79 -16.23 -17.89
CA PRO A 203 -20.05 -17.47 -17.70
C PRO A 203 -18.91 -17.54 -18.71
N TRP A 204 -17.77 -18.09 -18.34
CA TRP A 204 -16.69 -18.34 -19.30
C TRP A 204 -16.16 -19.75 -19.11
N HIS A 205 -16.03 -20.53 -20.18
CA HIS A 205 -15.33 -21.82 -20.08
C HIS A 205 -13.99 -21.74 -20.81
N LEU A 206 -12.92 -21.62 -20.03
CA LEU A 206 -11.55 -21.56 -20.54
C LEU A 206 -11.03 -22.98 -20.78
N ASP A 207 -10.62 -23.28 -22.01
CA ASP A 207 -9.92 -24.54 -22.33
C ASP A 207 -8.48 -24.47 -21.81
N ARG A 208 -7.68 -23.57 -22.38
CA ARG A 208 -6.27 -23.38 -22.03
C ARG A 208 -5.75 -22.02 -22.46
N ILE A 209 -4.59 -21.64 -21.92
CA ILE A 209 -3.80 -20.50 -22.37
C ILE A 209 -2.43 -21.01 -22.80
N GLU A 210 -1.93 -20.51 -23.93
CA GLU A 210 -0.55 -20.72 -24.38
C GLU A 210 0.16 -19.37 -24.40
N MET A 211 1.42 -19.33 -23.96
CA MET A 211 2.21 -18.10 -23.87
C MET A 211 3.60 -18.33 -24.46
N GLU A 212 4.11 -17.38 -25.25
CA GLU A 212 5.47 -17.41 -25.79
C GLU A 212 6.27 -16.18 -25.34
N ASP A 213 7.40 -16.44 -24.71
CA ASP A 213 8.43 -15.43 -24.46
C ASP A 213 9.11 -15.08 -25.79
N LEU A 214 8.91 -13.86 -26.29
CA LEU A 214 9.45 -13.47 -27.59
C LEU A 214 10.97 -13.24 -27.59
N LYS A 215 11.59 -13.06 -26.42
CA LYS A 215 13.04 -12.93 -26.24
C LYS A 215 13.71 -14.29 -26.24
N THR A 216 13.19 -15.26 -25.47
CA THR A 216 13.79 -16.60 -25.35
C THR A 216 13.21 -17.66 -26.29
N LYS A 217 12.09 -17.36 -26.95
CA LYS A 217 11.31 -18.28 -27.81
C LYS A 217 10.78 -19.51 -27.07
N LYS A 218 10.71 -19.46 -25.74
CA LYS A 218 10.15 -20.53 -24.92
C LYS A 218 8.63 -20.40 -24.88
N GLN A 219 7.94 -21.52 -25.10
CA GLN A 219 6.49 -21.61 -25.05
C GLN A 219 6.04 -22.36 -23.80
N TYR A 220 5.04 -21.81 -23.13
CA TYR A 220 4.43 -22.36 -21.93
C TYR A 220 2.94 -22.59 -22.16
N LYS A 221 2.41 -23.66 -21.58
CA LYS A 221 1.00 -24.05 -21.66
C LYS A 221 0.38 -24.12 -20.28
N PHE A 222 -0.88 -23.70 -20.21
CA PHE A 222 -1.66 -23.62 -18.99
C PHE A 222 -3.04 -24.22 -19.25
N HIS A 223 -3.23 -25.47 -18.83
CA HIS A 223 -4.49 -26.18 -19.02
C HIS A 223 -5.51 -25.77 -17.95
N CYS A 224 -6.74 -25.44 -18.36
CA CYS A 224 -7.84 -25.08 -17.46
C CYS A 224 -8.99 -26.09 -17.56
N GLY A 225 -9.65 -26.17 -18.72
CA GLY A 225 -10.77 -27.08 -18.98
C GLY A 225 -11.94 -26.93 -17.99
N ARG A 226 -12.16 -25.72 -17.48
CA ARG A 226 -13.17 -25.45 -16.44
C ARG A 226 -13.87 -24.12 -16.63
N TRP A 227 -15.04 -24.01 -16.01
CA TRP A 227 -15.80 -22.77 -15.94
C TRP A 227 -15.10 -21.75 -15.03
N LEU A 228 -15.14 -20.48 -15.41
CA LEU A 228 -15.01 -19.31 -14.56
C LEU A 228 -16.39 -18.67 -14.57
N SER A 229 -17.23 -18.98 -13.58
CA SER A 229 -18.64 -18.58 -13.60
C SER A 229 -19.21 -18.62 -12.18
N LYS A 230 -20.13 -17.72 -11.86
CA LYS A 230 -20.96 -17.77 -10.65
C LYS A 230 -22.14 -18.75 -10.74
N LEU A 231 -22.46 -19.23 -11.94
CA LEU A 231 -23.62 -20.09 -12.22
C LEU A 231 -23.23 -21.55 -12.41
N HIS A 232 -22.05 -21.80 -12.97
CA HIS A 232 -21.56 -23.13 -13.32
C HIS A 232 -20.45 -23.62 -12.37
N ASP A 233 -20.22 -24.92 -12.38
CA ASP A 233 -19.11 -25.59 -11.69
C ASP A 233 -19.08 -25.29 -10.18
N ASP A 234 -17.95 -24.78 -9.65
CA ASP A 234 -17.76 -24.45 -8.23
C ASP A 234 -18.12 -23.00 -7.88
N LYS A 235 -18.77 -22.29 -8.82
CA LYS A 235 -19.18 -20.88 -8.68
C LYS A 235 -18.01 -19.90 -8.46
N GLN A 236 -16.79 -20.29 -8.83
CA GLN A 236 -15.60 -19.44 -8.77
C GLN A 236 -15.31 -18.80 -10.12
N VAL A 237 -14.79 -17.58 -10.06
CA VAL A 237 -14.44 -16.75 -11.24
C VAL A 237 -12.93 -16.57 -11.38
N ILE A 238 -12.14 -17.33 -10.61
CA ILE A 238 -10.68 -17.25 -10.57
C ILE A 238 -10.12 -18.67 -10.64
N ARG A 239 -9.17 -18.88 -11.56
CA ARG A 239 -8.42 -20.14 -11.73
C ARG A 239 -6.93 -19.89 -11.61
N GLU A 240 -6.22 -20.82 -10.98
CA GLU A 240 -4.76 -20.86 -11.04
C GLU A 240 -4.35 -22.11 -11.78
N LEU A 241 -3.52 -21.91 -12.80
CA LEU A 241 -3.12 -22.94 -13.75
C LEU A 241 -1.62 -23.17 -13.60
N PRO A 242 -1.17 -24.41 -13.38
CA PRO A 242 0.25 -24.69 -13.33
C PRO A 242 0.86 -24.59 -14.73
N ALA A 243 2.09 -24.09 -14.80
CA ALA A 243 2.79 -23.97 -16.08
C ALA A 243 3.35 -25.33 -16.54
N GLU A 244 3.24 -25.59 -17.83
CA GLU A 244 3.96 -26.65 -18.54
C GLU A 244 4.85 -26.03 -19.61
N GLY A 245 6.09 -26.51 -19.78
CA GLY A 245 6.99 -25.95 -20.80
C GLY A 245 8.48 -26.14 -20.48
N PRO A 246 9.36 -25.49 -21.26
CA PRO A 246 10.81 -25.61 -21.08
C PRO A 246 11.27 -25.20 -19.69
N GLY A 247 12.05 -26.07 -19.04
CA GLY A 247 12.56 -25.86 -17.68
C GLY A 247 11.64 -26.35 -16.57
N ILE A 248 10.47 -26.92 -16.90
CA ILE A 248 9.50 -27.45 -15.93
C ILE A 248 9.41 -28.96 -16.11
N SER A 249 10.07 -29.70 -15.21
CA SER A 249 10.04 -31.18 -15.24
C SER A 249 8.74 -31.76 -14.69
N ARG A 250 8.16 -31.11 -13.68
CA ARG A 250 6.89 -31.48 -13.08
C ARG A 250 6.11 -30.21 -12.73
N PRO A 251 4.93 -29.98 -13.33
CA PRO A 251 4.06 -28.88 -12.97
C PRO A 251 3.66 -28.97 -11.51
N LEU A 252 3.50 -27.81 -10.85
CA LEU A 252 2.99 -27.76 -9.48
C LEU A 252 1.56 -28.31 -9.44
N PRO A 253 1.17 -29.07 -8.41
CA PRO A 253 -0.19 -29.56 -8.31
C PRO A 253 -1.15 -28.42 -7.96
N VAL A 254 -2.39 -28.53 -8.43
CA VAL A 254 -3.50 -27.72 -7.92
C VAL A 254 -4.00 -28.36 -6.63
N VAL A 255 -4.11 -27.57 -5.56
CA VAL A 255 -4.44 -28.01 -4.21
C VAL A 255 -5.68 -27.27 -3.73
N LYS A 256 -6.55 -27.98 -3.00
CA LYS A 256 -7.68 -27.39 -2.28
C LYS A 256 -7.25 -27.02 -0.87
N TYR A 257 -7.47 -25.77 -0.51
CA TYR A 257 -7.20 -25.20 0.80
C TYR A 257 -8.53 -24.98 1.51
N MET A 258 -8.78 -25.72 2.58
CA MET A 258 -9.92 -25.51 3.46
C MET A 258 -9.61 -24.36 4.42
N VAL A 259 -10.35 -23.27 4.28
CA VAL A 259 -10.22 -22.05 5.11
C VAL A 259 -11.34 -22.03 6.14
N ASN A 260 -10.98 -22.15 7.41
CA ASN A 260 -11.89 -22.03 8.55
C ASN A 260 -11.75 -20.64 9.18
N VAL A 261 -12.80 -19.84 9.12
CA VAL A 261 -12.84 -18.49 9.68
C VAL A 261 -13.64 -18.49 10.98
N TYR A 262 -13.04 -17.99 12.06
CA TYR A 262 -13.64 -17.95 13.39
C TYR A 262 -14.05 -16.51 13.72
N THR A 263 -15.35 -16.22 13.71
CA THR A 263 -15.84 -14.94 14.24
C THR A 263 -15.85 -15.01 15.77
N GLY A 264 -15.30 -13.99 16.42
CA GLY A 264 -15.16 -13.98 17.87
C GLY A 264 -16.48 -13.75 18.62
N LYS A 265 -16.37 -13.71 19.95
CA LYS A 265 -17.52 -13.72 20.88
C LYS A 265 -17.93 -12.35 21.43
N LYS A 266 -17.27 -11.27 21.02
CA LYS A 266 -17.65 -9.90 21.43
C LYS A 266 -19.08 -9.59 20.98
N THR A 267 -19.74 -8.66 21.67
CA THR A 267 -21.08 -8.19 21.27
C THR A 267 -20.98 -7.52 19.89
N ASN A 268 -21.91 -7.79 18.98
CA ASN A 268 -21.92 -7.31 17.59
C ASN A 268 -20.64 -7.67 16.82
N ALA A 269 -20.11 -8.88 17.05
CA ALA A 269 -18.90 -9.36 16.38
C ALA A 269 -19.16 -9.87 14.96
N GLU A 270 -20.43 -10.11 14.62
CA GLU A 270 -20.94 -10.57 13.33
C GLU A 270 -20.78 -9.56 12.20
N THR A 271 -20.77 -10.01 10.94
CA THR A 271 -20.79 -9.13 9.77
C THR A 271 -21.55 -9.74 8.60
N ASP A 272 -22.31 -8.90 7.91
CA ASP A 272 -22.96 -9.24 6.63
C ASP A 272 -22.18 -8.67 5.43
N ALA A 273 -20.99 -8.10 5.64
CA ALA A 273 -20.17 -7.57 4.55
C ALA A 273 -19.53 -8.68 3.72
N ASN A 274 -19.10 -8.34 2.50
CA ASN A 274 -18.43 -9.31 1.63
C ASN A 274 -17.00 -9.54 2.10
N VAL A 275 -16.77 -10.67 2.77
CA VAL A 275 -15.45 -11.08 3.25
C VAL A 275 -14.62 -11.69 2.12
N PHE A 276 -13.33 -11.38 2.09
CA PHE A 276 -12.35 -11.92 1.16
C PHE A 276 -11.05 -12.29 1.89
N ILE A 277 -10.27 -13.20 1.29
CA ILE A 277 -8.96 -13.63 1.79
C ILE A 277 -7.95 -13.77 0.65
N ASN A 278 -6.69 -13.43 0.89
CA ASN A 278 -5.55 -13.79 0.07
C ASN A 278 -4.55 -14.60 0.91
N ILE A 279 -4.13 -15.76 0.41
CA ILE A 279 -3.21 -16.67 1.10
C ILE A 279 -1.85 -16.61 0.40
N PHE A 280 -0.78 -16.43 1.16
CA PHE A 280 0.58 -16.31 0.64
C PHE A 280 1.43 -17.49 1.12
N GLY A 281 2.18 -18.08 0.20
CA GLY A 281 3.19 -19.10 0.49
C GLY A 281 4.46 -18.91 -0.34
N GLU A 282 5.25 -19.97 -0.46
CA GLU A 282 6.55 -19.92 -1.15
C GLU A 282 6.41 -19.75 -2.67
N CYS A 283 5.33 -20.27 -3.23
CA CYS A 283 5.04 -20.21 -4.67
C CYS A 283 4.03 -19.11 -5.00
N GLY A 284 4.18 -17.94 -4.37
CA GLY A 284 3.34 -16.75 -4.57
C GLY A 284 2.09 -16.75 -3.69
N ASP A 285 1.05 -16.07 -4.17
CA ASP A 285 -0.22 -15.88 -3.44
C ASP A 285 -1.41 -16.51 -4.15
N THR A 286 -2.62 -16.42 -3.59
CA THR A 286 -3.89 -16.87 -4.22
C THR A 286 -4.69 -15.75 -4.87
N GLY A 287 -4.28 -14.50 -4.64
CA GLY A 287 -5.08 -13.32 -4.93
C GLY A 287 -6.21 -13.18 -3.94
N GLU A 288 -6.94 -12.07 -4.01
CA GLU A 288 -8.14 -11.89 -3.21
C GLU A 288 -9.23 -12.87 -3.69
N ARG A 289 -9.61 -13.79 -2.80
CA ARG A 289 -10.65 -14.79 -3.00
C ARG A 289 -11.87 -14.41 -2.17
N PRO A 290 -13.04 -14.18 -2.78
CA PRO A 290 -14.25 -13.89 -2.04
C PRO A 290 -14.75 -15.14 -1.31
N LEU A 291 -15.15 -14.97 -0.04
CA LEU A 291 -15.66 -16.05 0.82
C LEU A 291 -17.19 -16.08 0.79
N GLU A 292 -17.75 -16.28 -0.40
CA GLU A 292 -19.20 -16.18 -0.65
C GLU A 292 -19.96 -17.48 -0.32
N TYR A 293 -19.37 -18.64 -0.66
CA TYR A 293 -20.03 -19.95 -0.58
C TYR A 293 -19.39 -20.80 0.52
N SER A 294 -19.95 -20.71 1.73
CA SER A 294 -19.55 -21.56 2.86
C SER A 294 -19.99 -23.00 2.62
N LEU A 295 -19.21 -23.95 3.12
CA LEU A 295 -19.55 -25.38 3.18
C LEU A 295 -20.68 -25.68 4.18
N LYS A 296 -21.02 -24.71 5.03
CA LYS A 296 -22.14 -24.79 5.96
C LYS A 296 -23.27 -23.90 5.48
N ASP A 297 -24.48 -24.42 5.51
CA ASP A 297 -25.69 -23.64 5.25
C ASP A 297 -25.97 -22.66 6.39
N GLY A 298 -26.40 -21.45 6.05
CA GLY A 298 -26.77 -20.41 7.01
C GLY A 298 -26.16 -19.06 6.71
N ASN A 299 -26.41 -18.07 7.58
CA ASN A 299 -25.72 -16.79 7.51
C ASN A 299 -24.26 -16.98 7.92
N LYS A 300 -23.35 -16.33 7.18
CA LYS A 300 -21.91 -16.47 7.36
C LYS A 300 -21.40 -15.45 8.38
N PHE A 301 -20.26 -15.74 8.99
CA PHE A 301 -19.51 -14.84 9.87
C PHE A 301 -20.27 -14.37 11.10
N GLU A 302 -21.25 -15.16 11.54
CA GLU A 302 -22.05 -14.94 12.74
C GLU A 302 -21.22 -15.00 14.02
N ARG A 303 -21.63 -14.25 15.05
CA ARG A 303 -20.94 -14.20 16.34
C ARG A 303 -20.71 -15.60 16.91
N ASN A 304 -19.46 -15.86 17.30
CA ASN A 304 -19.05 -17.15 17.88
C ASN A 304 -19.35 -18.36 16.98
N LYS A 305 -19.35 -18.17 15.65
CA LYS A 305 -19.47 -19.24 14.65
C LYS A 305 -18.19 -19.44 13.87
N ILE A 306 -18.16 -20.57 13.16
CA ILE A 306 -17.05 -20.99 12.30
C ILE A 306 -17.62 -21.28 10.92
N ASP A 307 -17.12 -20.54 9.93
CA ASP A 307 -17.45 -20.73 8.52
C ASP A 307 -16.28 -21.37 7.79
N SER A 308 -16.58 -22.26 6.85
CA SER A 308 -15.60 -23.10 6.18
C SER A 308 -15.71 -22.92 4.68
N PHE A 309 -14.61 -22.66 4.00
CA PHE A 309 -14.56 -22.40 2.56
C PHE A 309 -13.49 -23.25 1.89
N ILE A 310 -13.62 -23.50 0.59
CA ILE A 310 -12.60 -24.17 -0.21
C ILE A 310 -12.03 -23.17 -1.22
N ILE A 311 -10.71 -22.99 -1.19
CA ILE A 311 -9.97 -22.24 -2.21
C ILE A 311 -9.10 -23.21 -2.98
N GLU A 312 -9.32 -23.31 -4.28
CA GLU A 312 -8.46 -24.06 -5.19
C GLU A 312 -7.38 -23.15 -5.77
N ALA A 313 -6.11 -23.54 -5.60
CA ALA A 313 -4.95 -22.76 -6.03
C ALA A 313 -3.80 -23.69 -6.42
N VAL A 314 -2.89 -23.21 -7.27
CA VAL A 314 -1.63 -23.93 -7.52
C VAL A 314 -0.84 -23.93 -6.22
N SER A 315 -0.23 -25.07 -5.88
CA SER A 315 0.39 -25.30 -4.57
C SER A 315 1.25 -24.14 -4.11
N LEU A 316 0.88 -23.56 -2.97
CA LEU A 316 1.62 -22.50 -2.27
C LEU A 316 2.82 -23.05 -1.49
N LYS A 317 2.97 -24.39 -1.41
CA LYS A 317 3.87 -25.09 -0.47
C LYS A 317 3.63 -24.63 0.97
N GLN A 318 4.66 -24.18 1.68
CA GLN A 318 4.54 -23.63 3.01
C GLN A 318 3.78 -22.30 2.99
N ILE A 319 2.62 -22.26 3.66
CA ILE A 319 1.86 -21.03 3.88
C ILE A 319 2.61 -20.16 4.92
N ARG A 320 2.71 -18.86 4.65
CA ARG A 320 3.47 -17.90 5.46
C ARG A 320 2.59 -16.82 6.09
N LYS A 321 1.66 -16.27 5.31
CA LYS A 321 0.76 -15.21 5.76
C LYS A 321 -0.58 -15.26 5.05
N ILE A 322 -1.57 -14.57 5.61
CA ILE A 322 -2.85 -14.29 4.96
C ILE A 322 -3.17 -12.80 5.03
N ARG A 323 -3.93 -12.30 4.06
CA ARG A 323 -4.60 -11.01 4.10
C ARG A 323 -6.10 -11.24 4.05
N ILE A 324 -6.81 -10.95 5.13
CA ILE A 324 -8.25 -11.18 5.25
C ILE A 324 -8.96 -9.87 5.55
N GLY A 325 -10.12 -9.63 4.94
CA GLY A 325 -10.86 -8.39 5.14
C GLY A 325 -12.26 -8.43 4.56
N HIS A 326 -12.95 -7.29 4.61
CA HIS A 326 -14.25 -7.12 3.99
C HIS A 326 -14.40 -5.73 3.36
N ASP A 327 -15.43 -5.56 2.53
CA ASP A 327 -15.65 -4.34 1.73
C ASP A 327 -16.33 -3.19 2.47
N GLY A 328 -16.82 -3.42 3.71
CA GLY A 328 -17.53 -2.42 4.51
C GLY A 328 -18.88 -1.98 3.92
N SER A 329 -19.48 -2.79 3.03
CA SER A 329 -20.63 -2.39 2.21
C SER A 329 -21.94 -2.15 2.98
N ASN A 330 -22.06 -2.60 4.24
CA ASN A 330 -23.30 -2.55 5.00
C ASN A 330 -23.17 -1.70 6.29
N PRO A 331 -24.22 -0.97 6.72
CA PRO A 331 -24.27 -0.38 8.06
C PRO A 331 -24.06 -1.46 9.13
N GLY A 332 -23.15 -1.23 10.08
CA GLY A 332 -22.80 -2.24 11.09
C GLY A 332 -21.92 -3.38 10.55
N ALA A 333 -21.21 -3.19 9.44
CA ALA A 333 -20.28 -4.18 8.87
C ALA A 333 -19.06 -4.51 9.76
N GLY A 334 -18.94 -3.90 10.95
CA GLY A 334 -17.82 -4.12 11.85
C GLY A 334 -17.73 -5.58 12.27
N TRP A 335 -16.55 -6.17 12.13
CA TRP A 335 -16.37 -7.61 12.29
C TRP A 335 -15.27 -7.89 13.31
N PHE A 336 -15.55 -8.64 14.38
CA PHE A 336 -14.51 -9.08 15.30
C PHE A 336 -14.01 -10.47 14.91
N LEU A 337 -12.88 -10.51 14.19
CA LEU A 337 -12.24 -11.76 13.77
C LEU A 337 -11.37 -12.32 14.90
N ASP A 338 -11.64 -13.54 15.34
CA ASP A 338 -10.80 -14.27 16.31
C ASP A 338 -9.55 -14.82 15.62
N LYS A 339 -9.73 -15.72 14.66
CA LYS A 339 -8.64 -16.37 13.93
C LYS A 339 -9.09 -16.99 12.60
N VAL A 340 -8.12 -17.34 11.78
CA VAL A 340 -8.31 -18.13 10.56
C VAL A 340 -7.40 -19.36 10.61
N VAL A 341 -7.90 -20.52 10.21
CA VAL A 341 -7.10 -21.73 10.06
C VAL A 341 -7.17 -22.21 8.62
N VAL A 342 -6.03 -22.37 7.98
CA VAL A 342 -5.92 -22.86 6.60
C VAL A 342 -5.34 -24.26 6.61
N HIS A 343 -6.11 -25.21 6.07
CA HIS A 343 -5.75 -26.62 5.98
C HIS A 343 -5.61 -27.01 4.50
N PRO A 344 -4.40 -27.29 4.00
CA PRO A 344 -4.23 -27.91 2.70
C PRO A 344 -4.84 -29.33 2.73
N GLU A 345 -5.53 -29.75 1.67
CA GLU A 345 -6.01 -31.13 1.54
C GLU A 345 -4.85 -32.13 1.37
N ASP A 346 -3.71 -31.66 0.88
CA ASP A 346 -2.49 -32.45 0.78
C ASP A 346 -1.90 -32.73 2.18
N GLN A 347 -1.89 -34.02 2.56
CA GLN A 347 -1.43 -34.51 3.86
C GLN A 347 0.05 -34.21 4.16
N HIS A 348 0.82 -33.74 3.18
CA HIS A 348 2.23 -33.38 3.36
C HIS A 348 2.45 -32.00 4.01
N TYR A 349 1.42 -31.13 4.07
CA TYR A 349 1.56 -29.79 4.63
C TYR A 349 0.72 -29.62 5.89
N GLU A 350 1.31 -29.00 6.92
CA GLU A 350 0.62 -28.73 8.17
C GLU A 350 -0.41 -27.61 8.04
N SER A 351 -1.37 -27.63 8.96
CA SER A 351 -2.39 -26.61 9.06
C SER A 351 -1.82 -25.31 9.63
N ALA A 352 -2.08 -24.20 8.97
CA ALA A 352 -1.60 -22.89 9.37
C ALA A 352 -2.68 -22.13 10.16
N THR A 353 -2.37 -21.69 11.38
CA THR A 353 -3.28 -20.89 12.21
C THR A 353 -2.82 -19.43 12.27
N PHE A 354 -3.75 -18.51 12.03
CA PHE A 354 -3.55 -17.06 11.98
C PHE A 354 -4.51 -16.38 12.97
N GLY A 355 -4.02 -16.06 14.16
CA GLY A 355 -4.72 -15.30 15.18
C GLY A 355 -4.86 -13.83 14.79
N CYS A 356 -6.06 -13.28 14.99
CA CYS A 356 -6.38 -11.88 14.74
C CYS A 356 -6.76 -11.18 16.04
N ASN A 357 -7.85 -11.60 16.68
CA ASN A 357 -8.41 -11.01 17.92
C ASN A 357 -8.59 -9.48 17.88
N ARG A 358 -8.93 -8.94 16.71
CA ARG A 358 -9.04 -7.49 16.44
C ARG A 358 -10.33 -7.20 15.71
N TRP A 359 -10.82 -5.97 15.87
CA TRP A 359 -11.94 -5.50 15.04
C TRP A 359 -11.45 -5.18 13.63
N LEU A 360 -12.24 -5.57 12.65
CA LEU A 360 -12.18 -5.11 11.27
C LEU A 360 -13.40 -4.22 11.10
N ALA A 361 -13.29 -2.95 11.47
CA ALA A 361 -14.40 -2.00 11.42
C ALA A 361 -13.84 -0.58 11.28
N VAL A 362 -14.61 0.33 10.66
CA VAL A 362 -14.18 1.73 10.49
C VAL A 362 -14.27 2.54 11.79
N ASP A 363 -15.19 2.16 12.68
CA ASP A 363 -15.56 2.83 13.92
C ASP A 363 -14.98 2.16 15.18
N GLU A 364 -14.44 0.95 15.07
CA GLU A 364 -13.76 0.25 16.16
C GLU A 364 -12.24 0.15 15.94
N ASP A 365 -11.50 -0.03 17.04
CA ASP A 365 -10.08 -0.35 17.05
C ASP A 365 -9.19 0.61 16.22
N ASP A 366 -8.50 0.17 15.17
CA ASP A 366 -7.67 1.03 14.31
C ASP A 366 -8.37 1.51 13.02
N GLY A 367 -9.66 1.20 12.83
CA GLY A 367 -10.41 1.65 11.66
C GLY A 367 -10.16 0.83 10.38
N GLN A 368 -9.35 -0.22 10.44
CA GLN A 368 -9.03 -1.05 9.27
C GLN A 368 -10.10 -2.12 9.05
N LEU A 369 -10.42 -2.40 7.78
CA LEU A 369 -11.32 -3.49 7.39
C LEU A 369 -10.56 -4.73 6.89
N VAL A 370 -9.23 -4.67 6.89
CA VAL A 370 -8.35 -5.69 6.33
C VAL A 370 -7.17 -5.92 7.28
N ARG A 371 -6.77 -7.18 7.47
CA ARG A 371 -5.65 -7.60 8.30
C ARG A 371 -4.69 -8.45 7.51
N GLU A 372 -3.41 -8.12 7.63
CA GLU A 372 -2.32 -9.04 7.30
C GLU A 372 -1.89 -9.79 8.57
N LEU A 373 -1.99 -11.11 8.51
CA LEU A 373 -1.76 -12.02 9.63
C LEU A 373 -0.68 -13.04 9.27
N THR A 374 0.27 -13.24 10.17
CA THR A 374 1.33 -14.25 10.08
C THR A 374 1.02 -15.44 11.01
N LEU A 375 1.75 -16.53 10.86
CA LEU A 375 1.53 -17.76 11.64
C LEU A 375 1.60 -17.53 13.16
N THR A 376 0.58 -17.97 13.89
CA THR A 376 0.49 -17.76 15.34
C THR A 376 1.53 -18.52 16.12
N THR A 377 2.58 -17.81 16.50
CA THR A 377 3.44 -18.11 17.63
C THR A 377 2.88 -17.39 18.87
N THR A 378 3.06 -17.97 20.05
CA THR A 378 2.54 -17.47 21.33
C THR A 378 3.05 -16.07 21.76
N ALA A 379 3.86 -15.39 20.95
CA ALA A 379 4.51 -14.10 21.22
C ALA A 379 4.02 -12.90 20.35
N GLN A 380 3.07 -13.13 19.43
CA GLN A 380 2.82 -12.24 18.27
C GLN A 380 2.45 -10.76 18.51
N HIS A 381 2.02 -10.34 19.70
CA HIS A 381 1.61 -8.93 19.89
C HIS A 381 2.79 -7.98 20.15
N LEU A 382 3.98 -8.52 20.43
CA LEU A 382 5.22 -7.76 20.67
C LEU A 382 6.13 -7.65 19.44
N ASP A 383 5.88 -8.44 18.39
CA ASP A 383 6.78 -8.54 17.23
C ASP A 383 6.46 -7.51 16.13
N LYS A 384 5.29 -6.86 16.18
CA LYS A 384 4.92 -5.81 15.23
C LYS A 384 5.53 -4.47 15.61
N THR A 385 6.00 -3.72 14.63
CA THR A 385 6.49 -2.35 14.77
C THR A 385 5.35 -1.34 14.58
N THR A 386 5.30 -0.34 15.46
CA THR A 386 4.30 0.74 15.43
C THR A 386 4.79 1.88 14.52
N TYR A 387 3.92 2.31 13.59
CA TYR A 387 4.15 3.42 12.68
C TYR A 387 3.12 4.52 12.96
N ASN A 388 3.57 5.68 13.46
CA ASN A 388 2.73 6.85 13.68
C ASN A 388 2.86 7.80 12.49
N ILE A 389 1.77 7.98 11.76
CA ILE A 389 1.74 8.70 10.49
C ILE A 389 1.00 10.02 10.70
N ARG A 390 1.62 11.12 10.29
CA ARG A 390 1.03 12.46 10.29
C ARG A 390 0.99 13.00 8.88
N ILE A 391 -0.17 13.46 8.46
CA ILE A 391 -0.39 13.95 7.09
C ILE A 391 -0.93 15.36 7.17
N LYS A 392 -0.28 16.30 6.49
CA LYS A 392 -0.68 17.70 6.43
C LYS A 392 -1.33 18.01 5.08
N THR A 393 -2.60 18.39 5.12
CA THR A 393 -3.25 19.06 3.98
C THR A 393 -2.84 20.53 3.98
N GLY A 394 -2.50 21.07 2.81
CA GLY A 394 -2.09 22.46 2.66
C GLY A 394 -3.20 23.46 3.02
N ASP A 395 -2.81 24.67 3.37
CA ASP A 395 -3.73 25.75 3.75
C ASP A 395 -4.03 26.68 2.56
N ILE A 396 -4.46 26.10 1.44
CA ILE A 396 -4.87 26.84 0.24
C ILE A 396 -6.34 26.59 -0.09
N PHE A 397 -6.92 27.47 -0.92
CA PHE A 397 -8.33 27.37 -1.29
C PHE A 397 -8.66 26.00 -1.88
N GLN A 398 -9.69 25.33 -1.34
CA GLN A 398 -10.15 23.99 -1.75
C GLN A 398 -9.09 22.87 -1.65
N ALA A 399 -8.10 23.01 -0.78
CA ALA A 399 -7.06 22.00 -0.58
C ALA A 399 -7.55 20.67 -0.01
N GLY A 400 -8.73 20.63 0.64
CA GLY A 400 -9.22 19.45 1.34
C GLY A 400 -9.86 18.39 0.44
N THR A 401 -9.96 17.15 0.93
CA THR A 401 -10.58 16.04 0.20
C THR A 401 -11.42 15.14 1.10
N ASP A 402 -12.53 14.66 0.55
CA ASP A 402 -13.38 13.61 1.13
C ASP A 402 -13.17 12.24 0.46
N ALA A 403 -12.18 12.12 -0.43
CA ALA A 403 -11.88 10.86 -1.11
C ALA A 403 -11.25 9.85 -0.13
N ASP A 404 -11.36 8.55 -0.43
CA ASP A 404 -10.63 7.54 0.33
C ASP A 404 -9.14 7.65 0.00
N VAL A 405 -8.37 8.18 0.95
CA VAL A 405 -6.90 8.27 0.87
C VAL A 405 -6.27 6.97 1.35
N TYR A 406 -5.25 6.52 0.64
CA TYR A 406 -4.42 5.37 1.00
C TYR A 406 -2.95 5.70 0.99
N LEU A 407 -2.19 4.89 1.73
CA LEU A 407 -0.74 4.93 1.81
C LEU A 407 -0.17 3.52 1.63
N LYS A 408 0.91 3.39 0.88
CA LYS A 408 1.74 2.18 0.79
C LYS A 408 3.17 2.56 1.18
N ILE A 409 3.79 1.78 2.05
CA ILE A 409 5.15 2.04 2.53
C ILE A 409 6.05 0.93 1.99
N PHE A 410 7.19 1.32 1.42
CA PHE A 410 8.19 0.39 0.91
C PHE A 410 9.44 0.47 1.77
N GLY A 411 9.98 -0.69 2.14
CA GLY A 411 11.11 -0.77 3.04
C GLY A 411 12.04 -1.93 2.69
N GLU A 412 13.29 -1.81 3.13
CA GLU A 412 14.36 -2.78 2.84
C GLU A 412 14.01 -4.23 3.23
N SER A 413 13.22 -4.40 4.30
CA SER A 413 12.84 -5.72 4.84
C SER A 413 11.42 -6.15 4.44
N GLY A 414 10.69 -5.31 3.71
CA GLY A 414 9.35 -5.59 3.24
C GLY A 414 8.53 -4.33 2.97
N ASP A 415 7.41 -4.54 2.29
CA ASP A 415 6.48 -3.47 1.93
C ASP A 415 5.10 -3.74 2.54
N THR A 416 4.34 -2.67 2.76
CA THR A 416 2.92 -2.79 3.07
C THR A 416 2.11 -2.97 1.79
N ASP A 417 0.87 -3.42 1.90
CA ASP A 417 -0.14 -3.16 0.86
C ASP A 417 -0.65 -1.71 0.94
N LYS A 418 -1.60 -1.33 0.08
CA LYS A 418 -2.31 -0.04 0.19
C LYS A 418 -3.17 -0.02 1.46
N ILE A 419 -2.70 0.70 2.47
CA ILE A 419 -3.36 0.93 3.76
C ILE A 419 -4.36 2.07 3.58
N GLN A 420 -5.61 1.88 4.00
CA GLN A 420 -6.63 2.91 3.90
C GLN A 420 -6.59 3.82 5.13
N LEU A 421 -6.51 5.13 4.94
CA LEU A 421 -6.40 6.12 6.02
C LEU A 421 -7.80 6.56 6.50
N ARG A 422 -8.60 5.58 6.94
CA ARG A 422 -10.04 5.78 7.23
C ARG A 422 -10.30 6.52 8.54
N THR A 423 -9.50 6.22 9.56
CA THR A 423 -9.80 6.63 10.94
C THR A 423 -8.58 7.29 11.56
N ALA A 424 -8.60 8.62 11.59
CA ALA A 424 -7.60 9.40 12.27
C ALA A 424 -7.81 9.35 13.80
N ASN A 425 -6.71 9.42 14.55
CA ASN A 425 -6.70 9.42 16.01
C ASN A 425 -7.24 10.73 16.59
N ASN A 426 -7.19 11.83 15.82
CA ASN A 426 -7.50 13.18 16.30
C ASN A 426 -8.78 13.80 15.71
N THR A 427 -9.46 13.14 14.78
CA THR A 427 -10.65 13.72 14.12
C THR A 427 -11.52 12.68 13.41
N SER A 428 -12.82 12.95 13.32
CA SER A 428 -13.78 12.18 12.53
C SER A 428 -13.90 12.66 11.08
N ASN A 429 -13.48 13.89 10.77
CA ASN A 429 -13.40 14.43 9.42
C ASN A 429 -11.92 14.65 9.07
N LYS A 430 -11.40 14.10 7.97
CA LYS A 430 -9.94 14.02 7.71
C LYS A 430 -9.59 14.86 6.50
N PHE A 431 -8.32 15.16 6.33
CA PHE A 431 -7.73 15.77 5.15
C PHE A 431 -8.31 17.13 4.76
N GLU A 432 -8.85 17.85 5.73
CA GLU A 432 -9.39 19.19 5.51
C GLU A 432 -8.29 20.23 5.35
N ARG A 433 -8.62 21.33 4.66
CA ARG A 433 -7.69 22.45 4.42
C ARG A 433 -6.94 22.85 5.69
N GLY A 434 -5.61 22.90 5.60
CA GLY A 434 -4.71 23.32 6.68
C GLY A 434 -4.63 22.34 7.87
N ARG A 435 -5.25 21.16 7.80
CA ARG A 435 -5.28 20.19 8.90
C ARG A 435 -4.08 19.26 8.88
N THR A 436 -3.70 18.80 10.08
CA THR A 436 -2.80 17.65 10.26
C THR A 436 -3.57 16.48 10.88
N ASP A 437 -3.68 15.38 10.15
CA ASP A 437 -4.37 14.17 10.58
C ASP A 437 -3.36 13.12 11.04
N HIS A 438 -3.69 12.41 12.11
CA HIS A 438 -2.79 11.48 12.79
C HIS A 438 -3.34 10.06 12.67
N PHE A 439 -2.51 9.11 12.29
CA PHE A 439 -2.87 7.70 12.15
C PHE A 439 -1.82 6.83 12.85
N THR A 440 -2.22 5.67 13.35
CA THR A 440 -1.31 4.69 13.95
C THR A 440 -1.58 3.32 13.34
N PHE A 441 -0.53 2.67 12.88
CA PHE A 441 -0.58 1.34 12.30
C PHE A 441 0.48 0.42 12.90
N GLU A 442 0.21 -0.88 12.85
CA GLU A 442 1.16 -1.90 13.29
C GLU A 442 1.38 -2.92 12.17
N PHE A 443 2.64 -3.05 11.74
CA PHE A 443 3.10 -3.97 10.71
C PHE A 443 4.33 -4.74 11.20
N ASP A 444 4.84 -5.67 10.40
CA ASP A 444 6.18 -6.20 10.64
C ASP A 444 7.22 -5.06 10.47
N ASP A 445 8.43 -5.21 11.02
CA ASP A 445 9.50 -4.23 10.79
C ASP A 445 9.86 -4.21 9.29
N LEU A 446 9.57 -3.10 8.63
CA LEU A 446 9.81 -2.89 7.20
C LEU A 446 11.28 -2.54 6.95
N GLY A 447 12.09 -2.40 8.01
CA GLY A 447 13.48 -1.96 7.89
C GLY A 447 13.56 -0.47 7.59
N LYS A 448 14.59 -0.06 6.85
CA LYS A 448 14.73 1.33 6.42
C LYS A 448 13.67 1.63 5.35
N ILE A 449 12.87 2.68 5.54
CA ILE A 449 11.88 3.10 4.54
C ILE A 449 12.63 3.67 3.31
N GLU A 450 12.31 3.12 2.14
CA GLU A 450 12.91 3.52 0.85
C GLU A 450 12.06 4.58 0.15
N HIS A 451 10.76 4.32 0.02
CA HIS A 451 9.78 5.25 -0.55
C HIS A 451 8.36 4.93 -0.07
N ILE A 452 7.42 5.82 -0.36
CA ILE A 452 6.00 5.65 -0.07
C ILE A 452 5.18 5.99 -1.31
N ILE A 453 4.02 5.35 -1.43
CA ILE A 453 2.99 5.75 -2.37
C ILE A 453 1.80 6.28 -1.60
N ILE A 454 1.41 7.53 -1.83
CA ILE A 454 0.19 8.13 -1.27
C ILE A 454 -0.77 8.52 -2.39
N GLY A 455 -2.06 8.23 -2.24
CA GLY A 455 -3.04 8.60 -3.25
C GLY A 455 -4.48 8.46 -2.76
N HIS A 456 -5.43 8.73 -3.64
CA HIS A 456 -6.85 8.61 -3.34
C HIS A 456 -7.64 7.97 -4.49
N ASN A 457 -8.87 7.52 -4.22
CA ASN A 457 -9.67 6.75 -5.18
C ASN A 457 -10.49 7.58 -6.18
N ALA A 458 -10.38 8.91 -6.17
CA ALA A 458 -11.07 9.84 -7.07
C ALA A 458 -12.59 9.62 -7.25
N LYS A 459 -13.28 9.04 -6.26
CA LYS A 459 -14.71 8.66 -6.38
C LYS A 459 -15.71 9.82 -6.35
N ASN A 460 -15.32 11.01 -5.90
CA ASN A 460 -16.23 12.14 -5.71
C ASN A 460 -15.97 13.26 -6.73
N PHE A 461 -16.99 14.06 -7.04
CA PHE A 461 -16.98 15.09 -8.11
C PHE A 461 -15.99 16.26 -7.86
N GLU A 462 -15.30 16.27 -6.72
CA GLU A 462 -14.22 17.20 -6.36
C GLU A 462 -13.15 16.49 -5.53
N ALA A 463 -12.60 15.37 -6.03
CA ALA A 463 -11.59 14.61 -5.30
C ALA A 463 -10.21 15.28 -5.20
N ARG A 464 -10.10 16.58 -5.53
CA ARG A 464 -8.85 17.34 -5.48
C ARG A 464 -8.30 17.33 -4.06
N TRP A 465 -6.99 17.24 -3.95
CA TRP A 465 -6.33 17.28 -2.64
C TRP A 465 -4.97 17.94 -2.74
N PHE A 466 -4.75 19.02 -2.01
CA PHE A 466 -3.41 19.60 -1.91
C PHE A 466 -2.70 19.02 -0.69
N LEU A 467 -1.75 18.14 -0.96
CA LEU A 467 -0.92 17.50 0.06
C LEU A 467 0.35 18.32 0.28
N ASP A 468 0.58 18.75 1.52
CA ASP A 468 1.75 19.54 1.93
C ASP A 468 2.91 18.60 2.28
N TRP A 469 2.77 17.79 3.34
CA TRP A 469 3.80 16.84 3.76
C TRP A 469 3.23 15.63 4.51
N ILE A 470 4.06 14.58 4.64
CA ILE A 470 3.82 13.39 5.45
C ILE A 470 5.01 13.19 6.41
N GLU A 471 4.74 12.80 7.65
CA GLU A 471 5.73 12.35 8.60
C GLU A 471 5.40 10.92 9.07
N ILE A 472 6.38 10.02 9.06
CA ILE A 472 6.26 8.65 9.59
C ILE A 472 7.25 8.50 10.73
N ASP A 473 6.73 8.38 11.95
CA ASP A 473 7.51 8.16 13.18
C ASP A 473 7.49 6.68 13.54
N ILE A 474 8.67 6.09 13.69
CA ILE A 474 8.89 4.68 14.06
C ILE A 474 9.60 4.67 15.41
N PRO A 475 8.87 4.64 16.55
CA PRO A 475 9.46 4.80 17.87
C PRO A 475 10.50 3.73 18.22
N MET A 476 10.25 2.48 17.81
CA MET A 476 11.15 1.35 18.06
C MET A 476 12.53 1.50 17.41
N ARG A 477 12.59 2.18 16.26
CA ARG A 477 13.85 2.48 15.54
C ARG A 477 14.40 3.85 15.90
N GLY A 478 13.66 4.66 16.66
CA GLY A 478 13.99 6.06 16.92
C GLY A 478 14.15 6.85 15.62
N GLU A 479 13.28 6.64 14.64
CA GLU A 479 13.37 7.27 13.31
C GLU A 479 12.11 8.03 12.96
N LEU A 480 12.25 9.28 12.52
CA LEU A 480 11.19 10.10 11.96
C LEU A 480 11.53 10.43 10.51
N TYR A 481 10.78 9.84 9.58
CA TYR A 481 10.88 10.11 8.15
C TYR A 481 9.95 11.26 7.78
N ARG A 482 10.44 12.19 6.95
CA ARG A 482 9.65 13.30 6.39
C ARG A 482 9.56 13.18 4.88
N PHE A 483 8.40 13.44 4.32
CA PHE A 483 8.14 13.44 2.89
C PHE A 483 7.45 14.74 2.52
N VAL A 484 8.13 15.60 1.75
CA VAL A 484 7.57 16.86 1.27
C VAL A 484 6.88 16.62 -0.08
N CYS A 485 5.66 17.14 -0.24
CA CYS A 485 4.83 16.95 -1.43
C CYS A 485 4.52 18.28 -2.12
N ASN A 486 3.94 19.22 -1.37
CA ASN A 486 3.50 20.56 -1.81
C ASN A 486 2.81 20.60 -3.18
N ARG A 487 1.83 19.71 -3.41
CA ARG A 487 1.18 19.60 -4.72
C ARG A 487 -0.25 19.11 -4.69
N TRP A 488 -0.97 19.42 -5.76
CA TRP A 488 -2.30 18.90 -6.04
C TRP A 488 -2.25 17.45 -6.50
N LEU A 489 -3.13 16.65 -5.90
CA LEU A 489 -3.56 15.34 -6.34
C LEU A 489 -4.98 15.48 -6.88
N ASP A 490 -5.04 15.70 -8.19
CA ASP A 490 -6.27 15.89 -8.92
C ASP A 490 -6.05 15.52 -10.39
N LYS A 491 -7.11 15.13 -11.10
CA LYS A 491 -7.02 14.81 -12.53
C LYS A 491 -6.95 16.04 -13.43
N ASN A 492 -7.42 17.20 -12.94
CA ASN A 492 -7.55 18.44 -13.69
C ASN A 492 -6.61 19.55 -13.20
N GLU A 493 -5.97 19.38 -12.03
CA GLU A 493 -4.97 20.30 -11.47
C GLU A 493 -3.61 19.58 -11.28
N GLY A 494 -2.54 20.36 -11.10
CA GLY A 494 -1.18 19.81 -10.93
C GLY A 494 -0.69 19.03 -12.16
N ASP A 495 -0.21 17.80 -11.96
CA ASP A 495 0.24 16.90 -13.04
C ASP A 495 -0.84 15.90 -13.48
N GLY A 496 -2.10 16.11 -13.09
CA GLY A 496 -3.21 15.22 -13.44
C GLY A 496 -3.19 13.86 -12.72
N LYS A 497 -2.29 13.69 -11.73
CA LYS A 497 -2.17 12.45 -10.95
C LYS A 497 -2.95 12.55 -9.65
N ILE A 498 -3.46 11.40 -9.21
CA ILE A 498 -4.17 11.23 -7.94
C ILE A 498 -3.36 10.38 -6.95
N GLU A 499 -2.10 10.10 -7.30
CA GLU A 499 -1.16 9.25 -6.56
C GLU A 499 0.26 9.81 -6.74
N LEU A 500 1.07 9.78 -5.67
CA LEU A 500 2.48 10.17 -5.64
C LEU A 500 3.32 9.03 -5.11
N ASP A 501 4.48 8.85 -5.72
CA ASP A 501 5.58 8.05 -5.24
C ASP A 501 6.65 9.01 -4.69
N LEU A 502 6.96 8.91 -3.40
CA LEU A 502 7.76 9.85 -2.64
C LEU A 502 8.87 9.13 -1.88
N ILE A 503 10.09 9.61 -2.03
CA ILE A 503 11.22 9.21 -1.18
C ILE A 503 11.31 10.12 0.06
N PRO A 504 11.91 9.66 1.17
CA PRO A 504 12.13 10.50 2.34
C PRO A 504 12.99 11.72 1.99
N SER A 505 12.49 12.91 2.33
CA SER A 505 13.24 14.17 2.26
C SER A 505 14.25 14.27 3.40
N ASP A 506 13.86 13.86 4.61
CA ASP A 506 14.72 13.85 5.80
C ASP A 506 14.46 12.59 6.64
N ILE A 507 15.50 12.15 7.36
CA ILE A 507 15.40 11.11 8.38
C ILE A 507 16.01 11.65 9.68
N ILE A 508 15.15 11.93 10.67
CA ILE A 508 15.54 12.47 11.96
C ILE A 508 15.66 11.33 12.98
N LYS A 509 16.82 11.19 13.62
CA LYS A 509 17.04 10.22 14.71
C LYS A 509 16.49 10.76 16.04
N LYS A 510 15.68 9.96 16.72
CA LYS A 510 15.08 10.19 18.04
C LYS A 510 15.58 9.14 19.05
N SER A 511 15.30 9.36 20.33
CA SER A 511 15.47 8.32 21.35
C SER A 511 14.53 7.14 21.06
N HIS A 512 15.06 5.93 21.09
CA HIS A 512 14.29 4.70 20.93
C HIS A 512 13.24 4.58 22.05
N ALA A 513 12.01 4.25 21.66
CA ALA A 513 10.99 3.72 22.57
C ALA A 513 10.93 2.21 22.37
N ILE A 514 10.49 1.47 23.39
CA ILE A 514 10.19 0.04 23.24
C ILE A 514 8.71 -0.19 23.49
N PRO A 515 8.11 -1.20 22.84
CA PRO A 515 6.72 -1.55 23.06
C PRO A 515 6.57 -2.27 24.41
N TYR A 516 5.56 -1.86 25.18
CA TYR A 516 5.09 -2.56 26.37
C TYR A 516 3.67 -3.07 26.13
N GLU A 517 3.40 -4.33 26.48
CA GLU A 517 2.03 -4.85 26.57
C GLU A 517 1.49 -4.62 27.98
N VAL A 518 0.39 -3.88 28.09
CA VAL A 518 -0.37 -3.67 29.34
C VAL A 518 -1.68 -4.43 29.20
N THR A 519 -1.91 -5.43 30.03
CA THR A 519 -3.20 -6.12 30.13
C THR A 519 -3.91 -5.70 31.41
N VAL A 520 -5.13 -5.21 31.26
CA VAL A 520 -5.97 -4.72 32.35
C VAL A 520 -7.18 -5.64 32.51
N PHE A 521 -7.42 -6.14 33.72
CA PHE A 521 -8.55 -7.01 34.02
C PHE A 521 -9.60 -6.23 34.80
N THR A 522 -10.77 -6.02 34.22
CA THR A 522 -11.91 -5.40 34.94
C THR A 522 -12.81 -6.50 35.50
N GLY A 523 -13.01 -6.50 36.81
CA GLY A 523 -13.66 -7.64 37.46
C GLY A 523 -15.18 -7.72 37.26
N ASP A 524 -15.77 -8.83 37.71
CA ASP A 524 -17.18 -9.18 37.51
C ASP A 524 -18.09 -8.68 38.66
N LYS A 525 -17.83 -7.49 39.19
CA LYS A 525 -18.69 -6.87 40.23
C LYS A 525 -19.75 -5.96 39.61
N SER A 526 -20.89 -5.80 40.30
CA SER A 526 -21.89 -4.81 39.90
C SER A 526 -21.27 -3.41 39.94
N GLY A 527 -21.41 -2.65 38.85
CA GLY A 527 -20.78 -1.33 38.71
C GLY A 527 -19.26 -1.36 38.52
N ALA A 528 -18.66 -2.50 38.13
CA ALA A 528 -17.22 -2.62 37.95
C ALA A 528 -16.65 -1.83 36.76
N ARG A 529 -17.49 -1.43 35.80
CA ARG A 529 -17.08 -0.72 34.58
C ARG A 529 -16.70 0.72 34.85
N THR A 530 -15.86 1.31 34.01
CA THR A 530 -15.56 2.75 34.06
C THR A 530 -15.54 3.39 32.68
N ASP A 531 -15.97 4.65 32.61
CA ASP A 531 -15.93 5.51 31.42
C ASP A 531 -14.86 6.62 31.54
N ALA A 532 -14.12 6.63 32.65
CA ALA A 532 -13.04 7.55 32.94
C ALA A 532 -11.79 7.26 32.09
N ASP A 533 -10.95 8.27 31.85
CA ASP A 533 -9.68 8.08 31.19
C ASP A 533 -8.70 7.43 32.17
N VAL A 534 -8.48 6.12 31.99
CA VAL A 534 -7.52 5.34 32.78
C VAL A 534 -6.11 5.65 32.29
N PHE A 535 -5.17 5.90 33.20
CA PHE A 535 -3.76 6.12 32.91
C PHE A 535 -2.88 5.12 33.64
N ILE A 536 -1.71 4.83 33.06
CA ILE A 536 -0.64 4.04 33.67
C ILE A 536 0.67 4.82 33.68
N GLN A 537 1.47 4.63 34.72
CA GLN A 537 2.85 5.08 34.80
C GLN A 537 3.72 3.91 35.29
N MET A 538 4.77 3.60 34.55
CA MET A 538 5.66 2.48 34.83
C MET A 538 6.98 2.99 35.43
N TYR A 539 7.52 2.24 36.38
CA TYR A 539 8.79 2.53 37.04
C TYR A 539 9.69 1.30 36.95
N GLY A 540 10.91 1.49 36.48
CA GLY A 540 11.92 0.44 36.35
C GLY A 540 13.30 0.90 36.81
N LEU A 541 14.28 0.03 36.65
CA LEU A 541 15.67 0.27 37.09
C LEU A 541 16.33 1.49 36.42
N ASN A 542 15.95 1.79 35.18
CA ASN A 542 16.56 2.86 34.38
C ASN A 542 15.73 4.16 34.41
N GLY A 543 14.62 4.21 35.16
CA GLY A 543 13.81 5.41 35.29
C GLY A 543 12.31 5.14 35.40
N LYS A 544 11.51 6.08 34.92
CA LYS A 544 10.05 5.99 34.90
C LYS A 544 9.49 6.57 33.60
N THR A 545 8.31 6.13 33.21
CA THR A 545 7.56 6.75 32.12
C THR A 545 6.82 8.00 32.62
N GLU A 546 6.31 8.80 31.68
CA GLU A 546 5.23 9.73 31.95
C GLU A 546 3.92 8.97 32.26
N GLU A 547 2.87 9.70 32.68
CA GLU A 547 1.52 9.13 32.76
C GLU A 547 0.97 8.95 31.33
N ILE A 548 0.75 7.69 30.96
CA ILE A 548 0.27 7.28 29.64
C ILE A 548 -1.20 6.92 29.78
N ILE A 549 -2.07 7.64 29.05
CA ILE A 549 -3.50 7.34 29.05
C ILE A 549 -3.75 6.09 28.19
N LEU A 550 -4.43 5.10 28.76
CA LEU A 550 -4.85 3.88 28.09
C LEU A 550 -6.14 4.16 27.31
N LYS A 551 -5.98 4.59 26.06
CA LYS A 551 -7.10 4.87 25.14
C LYS A 551 -7.23 3.81 24.05
N ASN A 552 -8.45 3.55 23.62
CA ASN A 552 -8.80 2.78 22.42
C ASN A 552 -10.15 3.33 21.88
N LYS A 553 -10.47 3.05 20.63
CA LYS A 553 -11.74 3.44 19.98
C LYS A 553 -12.94 2.58 20.41
N SER A 554 -12.68 1.43 21.04
CA SER A 554 -13.71 0.53 21.56
C SER A 554 -14.21 0.90 22.97
N ALA A 555 -15.35 0.35 23.38
CA ALA A 555 -15.75 0.33 24.79
C ALA A 555 -14.70 -0.41 25.63
N LEU A 556 -14.04 0.30 26.54
CA LEU A 556 -12.96 -0.20 27.39
C LEU A 556 -13.41 -0.39 28.83
N PHE A 557 -12.72 -1.26 29.56
CA PHE A 557 -12.89 -1.43 31.00
C PHE A 557 -14.33 -1.79 31.39
N GLU A 558 -14.98 -2.61 30.55
CA GLU A 558 -16.32 -3.12 30.82
C GLU A 558 -16.30 -4.22 31.89
N ARG A 559 -17.44 -4.46 32.53
CA ARG A 559 -17.53 -5.52 33.54
C ARG A 559 -17.12 -6.87 32.94
N LYS A 560 -16.22 -7.59 33.62
CA LYS A 560 -15.68 -8.90 33.17
C LYS A 560 -14.92 -8.81 31.84
N SER A 561 -14.30 -7.67 31.56
CA SER A 561 -13.43 -7.47 30.39
C SER A 561 -11.97 -7.75 30.70
N VAL A 562 -11.23 -8.07 29.64
CA VAL A 562 -9.77 -8.06 29.63
C VAL A 562 -9.37 -7.17 28.48
N ASP A 563 -8.76 -6.03 28.80
CA ASP A 563 -8.38 -5.00 27.84
C ASP A 563 -6.86 -5.00 27.70
N LYS A 564 -6.36 -5.14 26.47
CA LYS A 564 -4.93 -5.16 26.16
C LYS A 564 -4.56 -3.89 25.42
N PHE A 565 -3.45 -3.29 25.84
CA PHE A 565 -2.88 -2.08 25.26
C PHE A 565 -1.42 -2.34 24.90
N LYS A 566 -1.02 -1.82 23.76
CA LYS A 566 0.39 -1.68 23.40
C LYS A 566 0.77 -0.21 23.55
N ILE A 567 1.79 0.07 24.34
CA ILE A 567 2.26 1.44 24.57
C ILE A 567 3.75 1.55 24.23
N GLU A 568 4.12 2.60 23.51
CA GLU A 568 5.51 2.92 23.21
C GLU A 568 6.04 3.87 24.29
N ALA A 569 7.07 3.46 25.01
CA ALA A 569 7.69 4.28 26.05
C ALA A 569 9.21 4.06 26.10
N PRO A 570 9.99 4.95 26.72
CA PRO A 570 11.43 4.73 26.90
C PRO A 570 11.72 3.38 27.56
N ASP A 571 12.86 2.77 27.27
CA ASP A 571 13.33 1.59 27.99
C ASP A 571 13.66 1.95 29.46
N ILE A 572 12.77 1.58 30.38
CA ILE A 572 12.94 1.81 31.81
C ILE A 572 13.67 0.66 32.51
N GLY A 573 14.20 -0.31 31.75
CA GLY A 573 14.77 -1.54 32.28
C GLY A 573 13.74 -2.43 32.97
N GLN A 574 14.19 -3.30 33.88
CA GLN A 574 13.30 -4.20 34.60
C GLN A 574 12.24 -3.43 35.38
N ILE A 575 10.96 -3.71 35.09
CA ILE A 575 9.81 -3.07 35.74
C ILE A 575 9.78 -3.46 37.22
N GLN A 576 9.73 -2.46 38.08
CA GLN A 576 9.67 -2.63 39.54
C GLN A 576 8.27 -2.37 40.11
N LYS A 577 7.55 -1.39 39.55
CA LYS A 577 6.18 -1.07 39.95
C LYS A 577 5.44 -0.36 38.82
N ILE A 578 4.11 -0.45 38.87
CA ILE A 578 3.21 0.34 38.04
C ILE A 578 2.30 1.18 38.94
N ARG A 579 1.89 2.34 38.45
CA ARG A 579 0.82 3.15 39.01
C ARG A 579 -0.28 3.22 37.96
N ILE A 580 -1.49 2.82 38.31
CA ILE A 580 -2.66 2.91 37.45
C ILE A 580 -3.76 3.69 38.17
N GLY A 581 -4.46 4.54 37.44
CA GLY A 581 -5.50 5.41 38.00
C GLY A 581 -6.41 5.94 36.90
N HIS A 582 -7.37 6.79 37.24
CA HIS A 582 -8.26 7.41 36.26
C HIS A 582 -8.58 8.86 36.65
N ASN A 583 -8.97 9.69 35.68
CA ASN A 583 -9.50 11.03 35.98
C ASN A 583 -10.99 10.91 36.39
N SER A 584 -11.32 11.30 37.62
CA SER A 584 -12.67 11.17 38.19
C SER A 584 -13.67 12.22 37.66
N GLU A 585 -13.55 12.62 36.40
CA GLU A 585 -14.29 13.76 35.82
C GLU A 585 -15.68 13.38 35.28
N LYS A 586 -15.99 12.09 35.15
CA LYS A 586 -17.26 11.58 34.60
C LYS A 586 -18.12 10.85 35.63
N PHE A 587 -19.45 10.89 35.44
CA PHE A 587 -20.43 10.18 36.27
C PHE A 587 -20.38 8.67 35.96
N GLY A 588 -20.03 7.84 36.95
CA GLY A 588 -19.76 6.41 36.72
C GLY A 588 -18.29 6.00 36.80
N SER A 589 -17.42 6.90 37.27
CA SER A 589 -15.97 6.66 37.42
C SER A 589 -15.54 5.59 38.42
N ALA A 590 -16.48 4.94 39.13
CA ALA A 590 -16.15 3.84 40.02
C ALA A 590 -15.65 2.66 39.19
N TRP A 591 -14.43 2.19 39.47
CA TRP A 591 -13.81 1.13 38.69
C TRP A 591 -13.35 -0.01 39.60
N TYR A 592 -13.71 -1.24 39.26
CA TYR A 592 -13.17 -2.42 39.93
C TYR A 592 -12.10 -3.08 39.07
N LEU A 593 -10.89 -2.53 39.18
CA LEU A 593 -9.67 -3.14 38.64
C LEU A 593 -9.36 -4.43 39.43
N GLU A 594 -9.36 -5.56 38.74
CA GLU A 594 -9.05 -6.88 39.31
C GLU A 594 -7.55 -7.16 39.29
N LYS A 595 -6.87 -6.87 38.18
CA LYS A 595 -5.44 -7.14 37.99
C LYS A 595 -4.81 -6.23 36.94
#